data_AF-A0A4Y8QYQ9-F1
#
_entry.id   AF-A0A4Y8QYQ9-F1
#
_cell.length_a   1.000
_cell.length_b   1.000
_cell.length_c   1.000
_cell.angle_alpha   90.00
_cell.angle_beta   90.00
_cell.angle_gamma   90.00
#
_symmetry.space_group_name_H-M   'P 1'
#
loop_
_entity.id
_entity.type
_entity.pdbx_description
1 polymer ?
#
loop_
_entity_poly.entity_id
_entity_poly.type
_entity_poly.pdbx_seq_one_letter_code
_entity_poly.pdbx_strand_id
1 'polypeptide(L)'
;MSTTAAPQTAEDVKVGDQIRFDPDRPWWTVRDRDDRYIVATRQQPFAPKGDLLYTVVDLTGWQDYTYNGAGNGIVRSSLNTLGGGWSIEADGTGSEQIIPALRSGEWELSRRRVVNVRSITKRVSR
;
A
#
# COMPACT_ATOMS: atom_id res chain seq x y z
N MET A 1 -8.01 -7.39 27.59
CA MET A 1 -9.19 -7.14 26.74
C MET A 1 -8.71 -6.87 25.32
N SER A 2 -8.74 -7.88 24.45
CA SER A 2 -8.27 -7.76 23.07
C SER A 2 -9.46 -7.43 22.17
N THR A 3 -9.48 -6.22 21.62
CA THR A 3 -10.50 -5.80 20.66
C THR A 3 -10.19 -6.46 19.32
N THR A 4 -11.04 -7.38 18.89
CA THR A 4 -11.03 -7.92 17.52
C THR A 4 -11.40 -6.79 16.57
N ALA A 5 -10.45 -6.31 15.76
CA ALA A 5 -10.74 -5.39 14.67
C ALA A 5 -11.60 -6.14 13.63
N ALA A 6 -12.79 -5.60 13.33
CA ALA A 6 -13.63 -6.13 12.27
C ALA A 6 -12.93 -5.94 10.90
N PRO A 7 -13.14 -6.82 9.91
CA PRO A 7 -12.71 -6.58 8.55
C PRO A 7 -13.40 -5.31 8.04
N GLN A 8 -12.65 -4.22 7.86
CA GLN A 8 -13.18 -3.01 7.23
C GLN A 8 -13.04 -3.14 5.72
N THR A 9 -14.06 -2.73 4.98
CA THR A 9 -13.95 -2.59 3.52
C THR A 9 -12.92 -1.49 3.22
N ALA A 10 -12.19 -1.64 2.13
CA ALA A 10 -11.16 -0.66 1.72
C ALA A 10 -11.72 0.77 1.59
N GLU A 11 -13.04 0.89 1.41
CA GLU A 11 -13.80 2.13 1.36
C GLU A 11 -13.66 2.98 2.64
N ASP A 12 -13.54 2.35 3.81
CA ASP A 12 -13.46 3.03 5.12
C ASP A 12 -12.05 3.54 5.48
N VAL A 13 -11.05 3.21 4.66
CA VAL A 13 -9.65 3.60 4.87
C VAL A 13 -9.46 5.05 4.44
N LYS A 14 -8.80 5.87 5.26
CA LYS A 14 -8.54 7.29 5.04
C LYS A 14 -7.04 7.60 5.21
N VAL A 15 -6.61 8.72 4.65
CA VAL A 15 -5.26 9.24 4.91
C VAL A 15 -5.05 9.43 6.41
N GLY A 16 -3.88 9.00 6.91
CA GLY A 16 -3.54 8.99 8.32
C GLY A 16 -3.91 7.71 9.08
N ASP A 17 -4.79 6.86 8.53
CA ASP A 17 -5.11 5.58 9.16
C ASP A 17 -3.91 4.65 9.21
N GLN A 18 -3.87 3.78 10.22
CA GLN A 18 -2.97 2.64 10.23
C GLN A 18 -3.70 1.39 9.72
N ILE A 19 -3.12 0.76 8.70
CA ILE A 19 -3.65 -0.45 8.08
C ILE A 19 -2.63 -1.59 8.08
N ARG A 20 -3.12 -2.83 8.01
CA ARG A 20 -2.33 -4.04 7.84
C ARG A 20 -3.01 -4.94 6.81
N PHE A 21 -2.24 -5.68 6.04
CA PHE A 21 -2.73 -6.55 4.97
C PHE A 21 -2.60 -8.02 5.37
N ASP A 22 -3.56 -8.91 5.12
CA ASP A 22 -3.30 -10.36 5.19
C ASP A 22 -2.67 -10.84 3.88
N PRO A 23 -1.48 -11.50 3.87
CA PRO A 23 -0.75 -12.11 5.01
C PRO A 23 0.39 -11.30 5.63
N ASP A 24 0.53 -10.03 5.27
CA ASP A 24 1.57 -9.16 5.83
C ASP A 24 1.32 -8.81 7.32
N ARG A 25 2.38 -8.81 8.12
CA ARG A 25 2.27 -8.54 9.57
C ARG A 25 2.43 -7.06 9.98
N PRO A 26 3.28 -6.24 9.33
CA PRO A 26 3.52 -4.86 9.72
C PRO A 26 2.31 -3.95 9.52
N TRP A 27 2.20 -2.95 10.39
CA TRP A 27 1.31 -1.82 10.20
C TRP A 27 1.95 -0.81 9.23
N TRP A 28 1.11 -0.25 8.38
CA TRP A 28 1.42 0.79 7.42
C TRP A 28 0.55 2.02 7.71
N THR A 29 1.10 3.21 7.54
CA THR A 29 0.38 4.48 7.63
C THR A 29 -0.04 4.91 6.24
N VAL A 30 -1.34 5.11 6.03
CA VAL A 30 -1.89 5.59 4.76
C VAL A 30 -1.46 7.03 4.53
N ARG A 31 -0.86 7.30 3.37
CA ARG A 31 -0.37 8.63 2.97
C ARG A 31 -1.21 9.26 1.89
N ASP A 32 -1.77 8.44 0.99
CA ASP A 32 -2.65 8.91 -0.07
C ASP A 32 -3.65 7.81 -0.46
N ARG A 33 -4.81 8.19 -1.02
CA ARG A 33 -5.78 7.23 -1.58
C ARG A 33 -6.74 7.87 -2.59
N ASP A 34 -7.26 7.03 -3.47
CA ASP A 34 -8.45 7.33 -4.28
C ASP A 34 -9.45 6.15 -4.26
N ASP A 35 -10.26 5.99 -5.29
CA ASP A 35 -11.21 4.90 -5.48
C ASP A 35 -10.55 3.54 -5.82
N ARG A 36 -9.35 3.57 -6.42
CA ARG A 36 -8.63 2.37 -6.86
C ARG A 36 -7.38 2.08 -6.05
N TYR A 37 -6.65 3.11 -5.65
CA TYR A 37 -5.32 3.00 -5.09
C TYR A 37 -5.25 3.48 -3.64
N ILE A 38 -4.42 2.81 -2.85
CA ILE A 38 -3.96 3.27 -1.54
C ILE A 38 -2.44 3.32 -1.57
N VAL A 39 -1.86 4.45 -1.17
CA VAL A 39 -0.41 4.58 -0.93
C VAL A 39 -0.18 4.59 0.57
N ALA A 40 0.70 3.73 1.04
CA ALA A 40 1.02 3.63 2.46
C ALA A 40 2.52 3.51 2.69
N THR A 41 2.96 3.97 3.87
CA THR A 41 4.37 3.98 4.25
C THR A 41 4.59 3.32 5.61
N ARG A 42 5.81 2.88 5.86
CA ARG A 42 6.26 2.45 7.19
C ARG A 42 7.76 2.68 7.33
N GLN A 43 8.23 2.73 8.57
CA GLN A 43 9.67 2.72 8.84
C GLN A 43 10.34 1.50 8.21
N GLN A 44 11.42 1.73 7.48
CA GLN A 44 12.24 0.67 6.93
C GLN A 44 12.85 -0.16 8.07
N PRO A 45 12.68 -1.50 8.06
CA PRO A 45 13.28 -2.36 9.07
C PRO A 45 14.80 -2.19 9.12
N PHE A 46 15.36 -2.13 10.32
CA PHE A 46 16.81 -2.04 10.58
C PHE A 46 17.51 -0.79 9.98
N ALA A 47 16.75 0.22 9.54
CA ALA A 47 17.28 1.50 9.08
C ALA A 47 17.16 2.59 10.16
N PRO A 48 17.94 3.68 10.08
CA PRO A 48 17.73 4.88 10.88
C PRO A 48 16.28 5.37 10.83
N LYS A 49 15.82 5.97 11.93
CA LYS A 49 14.48 6.56 12.00
C LYS A 49 14.35 7.65 10.92
N GLY A 50 13.27 7.57 10.15
CA GLY A 50 12.97 8.52 9.07
C GLY A 50 13.07 7.89 7.69
N ASP A 51 13.82 6.79 7.54
CA ASP A 51 13.86 6.05 6.29
C ASP A 51 12.56 5.26 6.10
N LEU A 52 11.70 5.71 5.19
CA LEU A 52 10.41 5.08 4.94
C LEU A 52 10.47 4.12 3.74
N LEU A 53 9.85 2.95 3.91
CA LEU A 53 9.37 2.14 2.80
C LEU A 53 7.95 2.58 2.43
N TYR A 54 7.63 2.48 1.16
CA TYR A 54 6.28 2.67 0.65
C TYR A 54 5.74 1.43 -0.03
N THR A 55 4.43 1.41 -0.17
CA THR A 55 3.70 0.41 -0.94
C THR A 55 2.47 1.04 -1.55
N VAL A 56 2.01 0.47 -2.65
CA VAL A 56 0.77 0.81 -3.32
C VAL A 56 -0.14 -0.41 -3.33
N VAL A 57 -1.41 -0.20 -3.04
CA VAL A 57 -2.45 -1.24 -3.11
C VAL A 57 -3.40 -0.87 -4.23
N ASP A 58 -3.57 -1.75 -5.22
CA ASP A 58 -4.66 -1.72 -6.20
C ASP A 58 -5.84 -2.51 -5.64
N LEU A 59 -6.90 -1.79 -5.28
CA LEU A 59 -8.14 -2.32 -4.72
C LEU A 59 -8.97 -3.06 -5.76
N THR A 60 -8.84 -2.70 -7.03
CA THR A 60 -9.53 -3.40 -8.12
C THR A 60 -8.79 -4.65 -8.56
N GLY A 61 -7.49 -4.73 -8.25
CA GLY A 61 -6.69 -5.88 -8.65
C GLY A 61 -6.37 -5.93 -10.13
N TRP A 62 -5.74 -7.03 -10.52
CA TRP A 62 -5.49 -7.35 -11.92
C TRP A 62 -6.55 -8.34 -12.37
N GLN A 63 -7.47 -7.90 -13.21
CA GLN A 63 -8.67 -8.66 -13.59
C GLN A 63 -8.38 -9.75 -14.63
N ASP A 64 -7.45 -9.47 -15.54
CA ASP A 64 -7.16 -10.35 -16.68
C ASP A 64 -5.87 -11.16 -16.49
N TYR A 65 -5.19 -11.00 -15.34
CA TYR A 65 -3.84 -11.52 -15.19
C TYR A 65 -3.45 -11.81 -13.73
N THR A 66 -2.65 -12.86 -13.56
CA THR A 66 -1.99 -13.19 -12.29
C THR A 66 -0.48 -13.27 -12.50
N TYR A 67 0.28 -12.80 -11.52
CA TYR A 67 1.74 -12.91 -11.47
C TYR A 67 2.17 -13.41 -10.10
N ASN A 68 3.02 -14.43 -10.04
CA ASN A 68 3.43 -15.08 -8.78
C ASN A 68 2.24 -15.47 -7.87
N GLY A 69 1.10 -15.86 -8.46
CA GLY A 69 -0.13 -16.18 -7.73
C GLY A 69 -0.87 -14.98 -7.13
N ALA A 70 -0.46 -13.75 -7.45
CA ALA A 70 -1.14 -12.51 -7.11
C ALA A 70 -1.82 -11.89 -8.33
N GLY A 71 -3.08 -11.48 -8.17
CA GLY A 71 -4.00 -11.09 -9.25
C GLY A 71 -5.37 -11.69 -8.98
N ASN A 72 -6.41 -11.18 -9.62
CA ASN A 72 -7.83 -11.45 -9.33
C ASN A 72 -8.23 -11.14 -7.87
N GLY A 73 -8.18 -9.86 -7.51
CA GLY A 73 -8.46 -9.36 -6.16
C GLY A 73 -7.47 -8.26 -5.76
N ILE A 74 -7.48 -7.83 -4.50
CA ILE A 74 -6.64 -6.71 -4.05
C ILE A 74 -5.14 -7.07 -4.22
N VAL A 75 -4.38 -6.22 -4.91
CA VAL A 75 -2.94 -6.43 -5.14
C VAL A 75 -2.15 -5.35 -4.44
N ARG A 76 -1.17 -5.74 -3.63
CA ARG A 76 -0.17 -4.82 -3.08
C ARG A 76 1.15 -4.96 -3.83
N SER A 77 1.74 -3.84 -4.24
CA SER A 77 3.07 -3.77 -4.85
C SER A 77 3.78 -2.44 -4.54
N SER A 78 4.80 -2.10 -5.33
CA SER A 78 5.44 -0.79 -5.42
C SER A 78 5.39 -0.29 -6.86
N LEU A 79 5.86 0.92 -7.15
CA LEU A 79 6.07 1.35 -8.53
C LEU A 79 7.23 0.57 -9.18
N ASN A 80 7.16 0.41 -10.50
CA ASN A 80 8.23 -0.18 -11.29
C ASN A 80 9.32 0.84 -11.60
N THR A 81 10.24 1.08 -10.66
CA THR A 81 11.34 2.03 -10.84
C THR A 81 12.64 1.36 -11.28
N LEU A 82 13.36 2.00 -12.20
CA LEU A 82 14.74 1.67 -12.51
C LEU A 82 15.63 2.24 -11.39
N GLY A 83 15.95 1.44 -10.38
CA GLY A 83 17.07 1.75 -9.48
C GLY A 83 16.80 1.90 -7.98
N GLY A 84 15.59 1.69 -7.45
CA GLY A 84 15.48 1.55 -5.98
C GLY A 84 14.12 1.81 -5.35
N GLY A 85 13.28 2.66 -5.94
CA GLY A 85 11.96 2.99 -5.42
C GLY A 85 11.58 4.43 -5.77
N TRP A 86 10.41 4.86 -5.32
CA TRP A 86 10.01 6.26 -5.27
C TRP A 86 10.56 6.90 -3.99
N SER A 87 11.16 8.08 -4.09
CA SER A 87 11.69 8.80 -2.92
C SER A 87 10.54 9.34 -2.07
N ILE A 88 10.55 9.03 -0.78
CA ILE A 88 9.57 9.54 0.19
C ILE A 88 10.32 10.05 1.40
N GLU A 89 10.06 11.30 1.75
CA GLU A 89 10.66 11.96 2.92
C GLU A 89 10.14 11.37 4.23
N ALA A 90 10.83 11.63 5.33
CA ALA A 90 10.51 11.05 6.65
C ALA A 90 9.10 11.37 7.16
N ASP A 91 8.50 12.47 6.71
CA ASP A 91 7.13 12.86 7.06
C ASP A 91 6.07 12.27 6.11
N GLY A 92 6.48 11.62 5.02
CA GLY A 92 5.62 11.05 3.98
C GLY A 92 5.50 11.90 2.72
N THR A 93 6.12 13.09 2.67
CA THR A 93 6.11 13.96 1.48
C THR A 93 6.67 13.23 0.26
N GLY A 94 6.03 13.43 -0.90
CA GLY A 94 6.30 12.73 -2.16
C GLY A 94 5.32 11.58 -2.44
N SER A 95 4.57 11.12 -1.43
CA SER A 95 3.55 10.07 -1.61
C SER A 95 2.39 10.52 -2.50
N GLU A 96 2.02 11.80 -2.44
CA GLU A 96 0.91 12.42 -3.17
C GLU A 96 1.09 12.43 -4.69
N GLN A 97 2.31 12.16 -5.17
CA GLN A 97 2.63 12.14 -6.61
C GLN A 97 2.46 10.75 -7.22
N ILE A 98 2.37 9.70 -6.39
CA ILE A 98 2.33 8.30 -6.84
C ILE A 98 1.01 7.97 -7.55
N ILE A 99 -0.13 8.41 -7.01
CA ILE A 99 -1.45 8.13 -7.62
C ILE A 99 -1.57 8.86 -8.97
N PRO A 100 -1.28 10.18 -9.08
CA PRO A 100 -1.27 10.86 -10.38
C PRO A 100 -0.39 10.16 -11.43
N ALA A 101 0.81 9.73 -11.05
CA ALA A 101 1.74 9.01 -11.91
C ALA A 101 1.17 7.65 -12.40
N LEU A 102 0.45 6.93 -11.55
CA LEU A 102 -0.24 5.69 -11.92
C LEU A 102 -1.45 5.94 -12.83
N ARG A 103 -2.18 7.04 -12.58
CA ARG A 103 -3.38 7.40 -13.35
C ARG A 103 -3.05 7.91 -14.75
N SER A 104 -1.94 8.64 -14.90
CA SER A 104 -1.46 9.10 -16.21
C SER A 104 -0.89 7.96 -17.05
N GLY A 105 -0.55 6.82 -16.44
CA GLY A 105 0.13 5.71 -17.09
C GLY A 105 1.62 5.96 -17.33
N GLU A 106 2.16 7.07 -16.82
CA GLU A 106 3.61 7.32 -16.81
C GLU A 106 4.34 6.23 -16.02
N TRP A 107 3.69 5.71 -14.98
CA TRP A 107 4.20 4.65 -14.13
C TRP A 107 3.23 3.48 -14.02
N GLU A 108 3.80 2.30 -13.83
CA GLU A 108 3.05 1.06 -13.56
C GLU A 108 3.45 0.47 -12.21
N LEU A 109 2.55 -0.33 -11.64
CA LEU A 109 2.89 -1.21 -10.53
C LEU A 109 3.90 -2.26 -10.95
N SER A 110 4.91 -2.48 -10.10
CA SER A 110 5.91 -3.50 -10.30
C SER A 110 5.27 -4.88 -10.30
N ARG A 111 5.61 -5.69 -11.30
CA ARG A 111 5.20 -7.10 -11.35
C ARG A 111 6.06 -7.98 -10.45
N ARG A 112 7.27 -7.54 -10.10
CA ARG A 112 8.24 -8.35 -9.35
C ARG A 112 7.96 -8.46 -7.85
N ARG A 113 7.25 -7.49 -7.27
CA ARG A 113 7.06 -7.33 -5.81
C ARG A 113 5.60 -7.39 -5.39
N VAL A 114 4.83 -8.26 -6.03
CA VAL A 114 3.38 -8.39 -5.85
C VAL A 114 3.02 -9.26 -4.67
N VAL A 115 1.94 -8.89 -3.98
CA VAL A 115 1.32 -9.67 -2.90
C VAL A 115 -0.20 -9.66 -3.11
N ASN A 116 -0.81 -10.84 -3.07
CA ASN A 116 -2.27 -10.98 -3.05
C ASN A 116 -2.77 -10.64 -1.64
N VAL A 117 -3.58 -9.59 -1.53
CA VAL A 117 -4.13 -9.13 -0.26
C VAL A 117 -5.51 -9.71 -0.07
N ARG A 118 -5.68 -10.52 0.97
CA ARG A 118 -6.96 -11.19 1.27
C ARG A 118 -7.90 -10.31 2.08
N SER A 119 -7.33 -9.46 2.93
CA SER A 119 -8.09 -8.50 3.74
C SER A 119 -7.21 -7.33 4.17
N ILE A 120 -7.86 -6.21 4.45
CA ILE A 120 -7.23 -5.02 5.04
C ILE A 120 -7.82 -4.82 6.44
N THR A 121 -6.96 -4.83 7.45
CA THR A 121 -7.33 -4.50 8.82
C THR A 121 -6.95 -3.05 9.10
N LYS A 122 -7.90 -2.24 9.53
CA LYS A 122 -7.65 -0.88 10.02
C LYS A 122 -7.53 -0.88 11.56
N ARG A 123 -6.58 -0.11 12.09
CA ARG A 123 -6.45 0.11 13.53
C ARG A 123 -7.52 1.11 13.95
N VAL A 124 -8.38 0.70 14.87
CA VAL A 124 -9.36 1.59 15.50
C VAL A 124 -8.65 2.35 16.63
N SER A 125 -8.51 3.67 16.48
CA SER A 125 -8.11 4.54 17.59
C SER A 125 -9.25 4.58 18.61
N ARG A 126 -8.93 4.39 19.90
CA ARG A 126 -9.87 4.56 21.01
C ARG A 126 -10.10 6.03 21.30
#